data_AF-A0A846TQY1-F1
#
_entry.id   AF-A0A846TQY1-F1
#
_cell.length_a   1.000
_cell.length_b   1.000
_cell.length_c   1.000
_cell.angle_alpha   90.00
_cell.angle_beta   90.00
_cell.angle_gamma   90.00
#
_symmetry.space_group_name_H-M   'P 1'
#
loop_
_entity.id
_entity.type
_entity.pdbx_description
1 polymer ?
#
loop_
_entity_poly.entity_id
_entity_poly.type
_entity_poly.pdbx_seq_one_letter_code
_entity_poly.pdbx_strand_id
1 'polypeptide(L)'
;MDLKSSWWMLLLMAVVLIIFIVSSVGSKKRKRQEKQKRQKEVKEVIKNYMRDELNLRHKTVEFDQVIARSSKDYRYRDVFDVVVKLYDSKKNDLYATKAFEVEGFAKQISKKEFETIWKVNSELDFDETLKRITLEKRKSKKIKKKTVDDKKLIAEEKAALKASIQEEKQLAKERKSKVKNYEKPKVPVGEKFTGLKD
;
A
#
# COMPACT_ATOMS: atom_id res chain seq x y z
N MET A 1 -4.52 42.14 -0.51
CA MET A 1 -3.77 40.94 -0.93
C MET A 1 -3.94 40.79 -2.43
N ASP A 2 -2.87 41.00 -3.20
CA ASP A 2 -2.93 40.95 -4.66
C ASP A 2 -3.37 39.57 -5.16
N LEU A 3 -4.35 39.53 -6.06
CA LEU A 3 -4.81 38.28 -6.67
C LEU A 3 -3.65 37.50 -7.32
N LYS A 4 -2.62 38.19 -7.81
CA LYS A 4 -1.40 37.59 -8.37
C LYS A 4 -0.59 36.80 -7.34
N SER A 5 -0.44 37.29 -6.10
CA SER A 5 0.35 36.58 -5.07
C SER A 5 -0.36 35.33 -4.56
N SER A 6 -1.69 35.36 -4.50
CA SER A 6 -2.52 34.19 -4.16
C SER A 6 -2.43 33.08 -5.22
N TRP A 7 -2.36 33.44 -6.49
CA TRP A 7 -2.25 32.47 -7.59
C TRP A 7 -0.89 31.77 -7.63
N TRP A 8 0.20 32.51 -7.37
CA TRP A 8 1.55 31.92 -7.22
C TRP A 8 1.65 30.98 -6.02
N MET A 9 1.03 31.32 -4.88
CA MET A 9 0.91 30.43 -3.72
C MET A 9 0.15 29.13 -4.03
N LEU A 10 -0.97 29.22 -4.75
CA LEU A 10 -1.74 28.05 -5.17
C LEU A 10 -0.95 27.14 -6.13
N LEU A 11 -0.20 27.74 -7.07
CA LEU A 11 0.62 27.00 -8.02
C LEU A 11 1.81 26.30 -7.34
N LEU A 12 2.48 26.97 -6.40
CA LEU A 12 3.52 26.36 -5.56
C LEU A 12 2.97 25.20 -4.72
N MET A 13 1.80 25.36 -4.09
CA MET A 13 1.15 24.28 -3.35
C MET A 13 0.82 23.09 -4.26
N ALA A 14 0.33 23.33 -5.49
CA ALA A 14 0.01 22.27 -6.43
C ALA A 14 1.25 21.46 -6.84
N VAL A 15 2.39 22.12 -7.07
CA VAL A 15 3.66 21.45 -7.39
C VAL A 15 4.15 20.57 -6.24
N VAL A 16 4.10 21.06 -4.99
CA VAL A 16 4.49 20.29 -3.80
C VAL A 16 3.60 19.05 -3.63
N LEU A 17 2.29 19.18 -3.86
CA LEU A 17 1.35 18.07 -3.81
C LEU A 17 1.66 16.98 -4.84
N ILE A 18 1.99 17.38 -6.08
CA ILE A 18 2.35 16.43 -7.15
C ILE A 18 3.62 15.65 -6.78
N ILE A 19 4.66 16.33 -6.28
CA ILE A 19 5.91 15.69 -5.85
C ILE A 19 5.65 14.68 -4.72
N PHE A 20 4.80 15.03 -3.76
CA PHE A 20 4.44 14.14 -2.65
C PHE A 20 3.69 12.88 -3.12
N ILE A 21 2.78 13.02 -4.09
CA ILE A 21 2.04 11.88 -4.65
C ILE A 21 2.98 10.95 -5.43
N VAL A 22 3.84 11.51 -6.29
CA VAL A 22 4.77 10.73 -7.12
C VAL A 22 5.79 9.97 -6.26
N SER A 23 6.36 10.61 -5.24
CA SER A 23 7.30 9.96 -4.30
C SER A 23 6.65 8.84 -3.49
N SER A 24 5.41 9.04 -3.02
CA SER A 24 4.65 8.03 -2.28
C SER A 24 4.32 6.80 -3.14
N VAL A 25 3.90 7.00 -4.40
CA VAL A 25 3.58 5.90 -5.33
C VAL A 25 4.84 5.14 -5.76
N GLY A 26 5.95 5.85 -6.01
CA GLY A 26 7.24 5.25 -6.39
C GLY A 26 7.76 4.30 -5.31
N SER A 27 7.67 4.69 -4.03
CA SER A 27 8.16 3.87 -2.90
C SER A 27 7.46 2.51 -2.79
N LYS A 28 6.13 2.46 -3.02
CA LYS A 28 5.34 1.22 -2.94
C LYS A 28 5.64 0.27 -4.09
N LYS A 29 5.83 0.80 -5.30
CA LYS A 29 6.19 0.00 -6.48
C LYS A 29 7.59 -0.62 -6.32
N ARG A 30 8.57 0.17 -5.88
CA ARG A 30 9.94 -0.31 -5.62
C ARG A 30 9.98 -1.42 -4.58
N LYS A 31 9.29 -1.26 -3.44
CA LYS A 31 9.20 -2.31 -2.41
C LYS A 31 8.61 -3.63 -2.92
N ARG A 32 7.63 -3.57 -3.81
CA ARG A 32 7.05 -4.78 -4.44
C ARG A 32 8.05 -5.46 -5.37
N GLN A 33 8.75 -4.67 -6.18
CA GLN A 33 9.78 -5.17 -7.10
C GLN A 33 10.95 -5.80 -6.33
N GLU A 34 11.44 -5.15 -5.29
CA GLU A 34 12.48 -5.70 -4.40
C GLU A 34 12.04 -7.02 -3.78
N LYS A 35 10.81 -7.09 -3.24
CA LYS A 35 10.28 -8.33 -2.67
C LYS A 35 10.24 -9.46 -3.70
N GLN A 36 9.79 -9.18 -4.92
CA GLN A 36 9.78 -10.18 -6.00
C GLN A 36 11.19 -10.60 -6.40
N LYS A 37 12.14 -9.65 -6.45
CA LYS A 37 13.54 -9.92 -6.73
C LYS A 37 14.14 -10.86 -5.69
N ARG A 38 14.00 -10.55 -4.40
CA ARG A 38 14.46 -11.40 -3.29
C ARG A 38 13.85 -12.80 -3.35
N GLN A 39 12.55 -12.91 -3.64
CA GLN A 39 11.90 -14.22 -3.79
C GLN A 39 12.44 -15.02 -4.97
N LYS A 40 12.84 -14.38 -6.07
CA LYS A 40 13.48 -15.07 -7.20
C LYS A 40 14.88 -15.55 -6.83
N GLU A 41 15.68 -14.69 -6.20
CA GLU A 41 17.03 -15.02 -5.72
C GLU A 41 16.99 -16.22 -4.75
N VAL A 42 16.07 -16.22 -3.78
CA VAL A 42 15.86 -17.35 -2.85
C VAL A 42 15.51 -18.65 -3.58
N LYS A 43 14.66 -18.58 -4.61
CA LYS A 43 14.32 -19.77 -5.42
C LYS A 43 15.52 -20.31 -6.18
N GLU A 44 16.34 -19.43 -6.76
CA GLU A 44 17.56 -19.85 -7.45
C GLU A 44 18.56 -20.49 -6.48
N VAL A 45 18.72 -19.92 -5.29
CA VAL A 45 19.60 -20.46 -4.25
C VAL A 45 19.20 -21.87 -3.84
N ILE A 46 17.91 -22.11 -3.60
CA ILE A 46 17.42 -23.47 -3.30
C ILE A 46 17.59 -24.40 -4.49
N LYS A 47 17.32 -23.93 -5.72
CA LYS A 47 17.49 -24.76 -6.91
C LYS A 47 18.94 -25.21 -7.08
N ASN A 48 19.89 -24.32 -6.80
CA ASN A 48 21.32 -24.64 -6.82
C ASN A 48 21.69 -25.59 -5.67
N TYR A 49 21.27 -25.30 -4.45
CA TYR A 49 21.47 -26.19 -3.29
C TYR A 49 20.97 -27.62 -3.55
N MET A 50 19.78 -27.77 -4.14
CA MET A 50 19.21 -29.06 -4.52
C MET A 50 20.05 -29.81 -5.55
N ARG A 51 20.61 -29.07 -6.51
CA ARG A 51 21.42 -29.64 -7.59
C ARG A 51 22.81 -30.03 -7.09
N ASP A 52 23.43 -29.18 -6.29
CA ASP A 52 24.85 -29.24 -5.99
C ASP A 52 25.12 -29.99 -4.68
N GLU A 53 24.37 -29.70 -3.61
CA GLU A 53 24.56 -30.35 -2.30
C GLU A 53 23.77 -31.65 -2.18
N LEU A 54 22.50 -31.67 -2.61
CA LEU A 54 21.66 -32.87 -2.53
C LEU A 54 21.75 -33.78 -3.77
N ASN A 55 22.52 -33.37 -4.79
CA ASN A 55 22.73 -34.08 -6.04
C ASN A 55 21.44 -34.48 -6.79
N LEU A 56 20.35 -33.72 -6.63
CA LEU A 56 19.03 -34.00 -7.20
C LEU A 56 18.85 -33.43 -8.62
N ARG A 57 19.86 -33.60 -9.49
CA ARG A 57 19.90 -32.96 -10.82
C ARG A 57 18.79 -33.38 -11.77
N HIS A 58 18.24 -34.58 -11.57
CA HIS A 58 17.16 -35.17 -12.37
C HIS A 58 15.78 -34.97 -11.75
N LYS A 59 15.63 -34.03 -10.81
CA LYS A 59 14.35 -33.71 -10.19
C LYS A 59 13.91 -32.31 -10.57
N THR A 60 12.63 -32.17 -10.85
CA THR A 60 12.00 -30.88 -11.08
C THR A 60 11.61 -30.30 -9.72
N VAL A 61 12.08 -29.09 -9.43
CA VAL A 61 11.78 -28.37 -8.18
C VAL A 61 10.64 -27.40 -8.43
N GLU A 62 9.48 -27.64 -7.82
CA GLU A 62 8.36 -26.71 -7.81
C GLU A 62 8.27 -26.02 -6.44
N PHE A 63 8.18 -24.69 -6.47
CA PHE A 63 8.10 -23.88 -5.26
C PHE A 63 6.64 -23.66 -4.88
N ASP A 64 6.16 -24.33 -3.84
CA ASP A 64 4.79 -24.17 -3.35
C ASP A 64 4.65 -22.82 -2.64
N GLN A 65 5.52 -22.54 -1.66
CA GLN A 65 5.39 -21.36 -0.81
C GLN A 65 6.74 -20.79 -0.40
N VAL A 66 6.85 -19.47 -0.41
CA VAL A 66 8.02 -18.70 0.07
C VAL A 66 7.50 -17.62 1.01
N ILE A 67 7.78 -17.76 2.31
CA ILE A 67 7.26 -16.88 3.35
C ILE A 67 8.42 -16.26 4.11
N ALA A 68 8.46 -14.92 4.11
CA ALA A 68 9.41 -14.18 4.92
C ALA A 68 9.01 -14.28 6.40
N ARG A 69 9.96 -14.65 7.26
CA ARG A 69 9.83 -14.49 8.70
C ARG A 69 10.12 -13.04 9.07
N SER A 70 9.32 -12.50 9.97
CA SER A 70 9.55 -11.19 10.57
C SER A 70 9.57 -11.37 12.09
N SER A 71 10.76 -11.27 12.68
CA SER A 71 10.97 -11.25 14.14
C SER A 71 12.01 -10.18 14.47
N LYS A 72 12.02 -9.74 15.73
CA LYS A 72 13.03 -8.82 16.26
C LYS A 72 14.45 -9.40 16.11
N ASP A 73 14.57 -10.72 16.18
CA ASP A 73 15.85 -11.45 16.08
C ASP A 73 16.46 -11.41 14.69
N TYR A 74 15.65 -11.10 13.66
CA TYR A 74 16.04 -11.03 12.25
C TYR A 74 16.25 -9.58 11.78
N ARG A 75 16.57 -8.65 12.70
CA ARG A 75 16.74 -7.23 12.36
C ARG A 75 17.79 -6.98 11.28
N TYR A 76 18.82 -7.81 11.21
CA TYR A 76 19.98 -7.65 10.32
C TYR A 76 20.09 -8.75 9.25
N ARG A 77 19.10 -9.64 9.17
CA ARG A 77 19.08 -10.73 8.19
C ARG A 77 17.66 -11.00 7.74
N ASP A 78 17.49 -11.26 6.45
CA ASP A 78 16.22 -11.73 5.95
C ASP A 78 16.14 -13.24 6.12
N VAL A 79 15.04 -13.78 6.65
CA VAL A 79 14.84 -15.23 6.79
C VAL A 79 13.57 -15.64 6.06
N PHE A 80 13.67 -16.68 5.24
CA PHE A 80 12.57 -17.22 4.46
C PHE A 80 12.36 -18.69 4.75
N ASP A 81 11.09 -19.04 4.99
CA ASP A 81 10.62 -20.42 4.98
C ASP A 81 10.16 -20.75 3.57
N VAL A 82 10.79 -21.77 2.98
CA VAL A 82 10.50 -22.19 1.62
C VAL A 82 10.05 -23.64 1.60
N VAL A 83 8.86 -23.87 1.06
CA VAL A 83 8.31 -25.21 0.85
C VAL A 83 8.46 -25.55 -0.63
N VAL A 84 9.11 -26.67 -0.90
CA VAL A 84 9.34 -27.19 -2.24
C VAL A 84 8.73 -28.57 -2.41
N LYS A 85 8.16 -28.81 -3.58
CA LYS A 85 7.74 -30.12 -4.06
C LYS A 85 8.77 -30.59 -5.08
N LEU A 86 9.27 -31.79 -4.87
CA LEU A 86 10.24 -32.44 -5.73
C LEU A 86 9.48 -33.45 -6.57
N TYR A 87 9.58 -33.32 -7.89
CA TYR A 87 9.01 -34.26 -8.84
C TYR A 87 10.11 -35.02 -9.56
N ASP A 88 9.87 -36.29 -9.85
CA ASP A 88 10.73 -37.06 -10.75
C ASP A 88 10.58 -36.51 -12.18
N SER A 89 11.66 -36.04 -12.79
CA SER A 89 11.58 -35.41 -14.12
C SER A 89 11.14 -36.37 -15.22
N LYS A 90 11.24 -37.69 -15.03
CA LYS A 90 10.82 -38.68 -16.05
C LYS A 90 9.36 -39.09 -15.92
N LYS A 91 8.87 -39.25 -14.68
CA LYS A 91 7.53 -39.78 -14.41
C LYS A 91 6.53 -38.69 -14.05
N ASN A 92 7.01 -37.49 -13.73
CA ASN A 92 6.23 -36.40 -13.17
C ASN A 92 5.51 -36.78 -11.86
N ASP A 93 5.97 -37.83 -11.20
CA ASP A 93 5.46 -38.27 -9.92
C ASP A 93 6.05 -37.42 -8.79
N LEU A 94 5.22 -37.10 -7.80
CA LEU A 94 5.66 -36.40 -6.60
C LEU A 94 6.60 -37.31 -5.81
N TYR A 95 7.87 -36.93 -5.74
CA TYR A 95 8.88 -37.65 -4.99
C TYR A 95 8.84 -37.32 -3.50
N ALA A 96 8.88 -36.04 -3.16
CA ALA A 96 8.86 -35.58 -1.78
C ALA A 96 8.44 -34.11 -1.69
N THR A 97 7.90 -33.73 -0.53
CA THR A 97 7.74 -32.32 -0.17
C THR A 97 8.67 -32.02 0.99
N LYS A 98 9.47 -30.96 0.86
CA LYS A 98 10.47 -30.56 1.85
C LYS A 98 10.35 -29.08 2.17
N ALA A 99 10.76 -28.70 3.38
CA ALA A 99 10.81 -27.31 3.82
C ALA A 99 12.25 -26.90 4.15
N PHE A 100 12.64 -25.69 3.81
CA PHE A 100 13.97 -25.15 4.03
C PHE A 100 13.92 -23.75 4.62
N GLU A 101 14.91 -23.45 5.45
CA GLU A 101 15.22 -22.11 5.90
C GLU A 101 16.30 -21.51 5.00
N VAL A 102 16.02 -20.33 4.45
CA VAL A 102 16.98 -19.55 3.68
C VAL A 102 17.22 -18.23 4.37
N GLU A 103 18.47 -17.93 4.65
CA GLU A 103 18.90 -16.68 5.26
C GLU A 103 19.60 -15.78 4.24
N GLY A 104 19.34 -14.47 4.32
CA GLY A 104 19.92 -13.42 3.50
C GLY A 104 20.66 -12.41 4.37
N PHE A 105 21.96 -12.25 4.14
CA PHE A 105 22.80 -11.30 4.87
C PHE A 105 23.24 -10.17 3.94
N ALA A 106 23.08 -8.92 4.39
CA ALA A 106 23.60 -7.78 3.66
C ALA A 106 25.12 -7.69 3.84
N LYS A 107 25.87 -7.79 2.74
CA LYS A 107 27.31 -7.55 2.68
C LYS A 107 27.57 -6.24 1.96
N GLN A 108 28.38 -5.40 2.57
CA GLN A 108 28.84 -4.17 1.93
C GLN A 108 29.92 -4.51 0.90
N ILE A 109 29.70 -4.13 -0.36
CA ILE A 109 30.71 -4.24 -1.43
C ILE A 109 31.47 -2.92 -1.56
N SER A 110 30.75 -1.80 -1.47
CA SER A 110 31.33 -0.45 -1.58
C SER A 110 30.64 0.52 -0.61
N LYS A 111 31.12 1.77 -0.52
CA LYS A 111 30.54 2.78 0.38
C LYS A 111 29.04 3.03 0.15
N LYS A 112 28.54 2.79 -1.06
CA LYS A 112 27.14 3.03 -1.44
C LYS A 112 26.41 1.77 -1.91
N GLU A 113 27.10 0.64 -2.04
CA GLU A 113 26.53 -0.59 -2.60
C GLU A 113 26.61 -1.74 -1.61
N PHE A 114 25.45 -2.37 -1.43
CA PHE A 114 25.26 -3.54 -0.60
C PHE A 114 24.68 -4.65 -1.47
N GLU A 115 25.20 -5.86 -1.31
CA GLU A 115 24.67 -7.07 -1.91
C GLU A 115 24.10 -7.97 -0.82
N THR A 116 23.05 -8.72 -1.15
CA THR A 116 22.48 -9.70 -0.22
C THR A 116 23.01 -11.07 -0.59
N ILE A 117 23.71 -11.72 0.33
CA ILE A 117 24.18 -13.10 0.18
C ILE A 117 23.12 -14.01 0.76
N TRP A 118 22.59 -14.89 -0.08
CA TRP A 118 21.59 -15.89 0.30
C TRP A 118 22.24 -17.24 0.55
N LYS A 119 21.82 -17.92 1.61
CA LYS A 119 22.30 -19.25 1.96
C LYS A 119 21.16 -20.11 2.52
N VAL A 120 21.14 -21.38 2.14
CA VAL A 120 20.26 -22.39 2.79
C VAL A 120 20.91 -22.75 4.13
N ASN A 121 20.16 -22.56 5.21
CA ASN A 121 20.68 -22.79 6.56
C ASN A 121 20.40 -24.23 7.02
N SER A 122 19.13 -24.64 6.96
CA SER A 122 18.69 -25.95 7.45
C SER A 122 17.44 -26.45 6.73
N GLU A 123 17.27 -27.77 6.74
CA GLU A 123 15.99 -28.41 6.45
C GLU A 123 15.07 -28.25 7.67
N LEU A 124 13.83 -27.83 7.43
CA LEU A 124 12.82 -27.60 8.45
C LEU A 124 11.82 -28.75 8.47
N ASP A 125 11.21 -28.98 9.64
CA ASP A 125 10.03 -29.86 9.71
C ASP A 125 8.90 -29.26 8.87
N PHE A 126 8.39 -30.08 7.94
CA PHE A 126 7.31 -29.71 7.04
C PHE A 126 6.01 -29.37 7.79
N ASP A 127 5.64 -30.16 8.80
CA ASP A 127 4.35 -30.00 9.48
C ASP A 127 4.30 -28.74 10.34
N GLU A 128 5.39 -28.47 11.07
CA GLU A 128 5.53 -27.24 11.84
C GLU A 128 5.57 -26.01 10.93
N THR A 129 6.30 -26.10 9.83
CA THR A 129 6.41 -25.02 8.84
C THR A 129 5.03 -24.72 8.24
N LEU A 130 4.28 -25.75 7.85
CA LEU A 130 2.95 -25.59 7.25
C LEU A 130 1.93 -25.00 8.23
N LYS A 131 2.00 -25.37 9.51
CA LYS A 131 1.21 -24.74 10.58
C LYS A 131 1.54 -23.25 10.70
N ARG A 132 2.82 -22.89 10.77
CA ARG A 132 3.28 -21.49 10.85
C ARG A 132 2.82 -20.66 9.66
N ILE A 133 3.00 -21.20 8.47
CA ILE A 133 2.58 -20.62 7.20
C ILE A 133 1.07 -20.36 7.19
N THR A 134 0.28 -21.31 7.68
CA THR A 134 -1.18 -21.20 7.75
C THR A 134 -1.61 -20.12 8.75
N LEU A 135 -0.95 -20.03 9.91
CA LEU A 135 -1.18 -18.96 10.88
C LEU A 135 -0.88 -17.58 10.28
N GLU A 136 0.22 -17.46 9.54
CA GLU A 136 0.62 -16.19 8.92
C GLU A 136 -0.35 -15.77 7.80
N LYS A 137 -0.80 -16.73 6.98
CA LYS A 137 -1.86 -16.51 5.99
C LYS A 137 -3.18 -16.07 6.64
N ARG A 138 -3.56 -16.68 7.78
CA ARG A 138 -4.77 -16.31 8.54
C ARG A 138 -4.66 -14.89 9.11
N LYS A 139 -3.52 -14.52 9.70
CA LYS A 139 -3.26 -13.16 10.19
C LYS A 139 -3.37 -12.14 9.05
N SER A 140 -2.71 -12.41 7.92
CA SER A 140 -2.75 -11.56 6.74
C SER A 140 -4.17 -11.37 6.19
N LYS A 141 -4.98 -12.44 6.12
CA LYS A 141 -6.39 -12.36 5.71
C LYS A 141 -7.23 -11.54 6.68
N LYS A 142 -7.08 -11.74 8.00
CA LYS A 142 -7.79 -10.95 9.02
C LYS A 142 -7.49 -9.46 8.90
N ILE A 143 -6.21 -9.08 8.72
CA ILE A 143 -5.79 -7.69 8.53
C ILE A 143 -6.42 -7.11 7.26
N LYS A 144 -6.38 -7.83 6.14
CA LYS A 144 -7.00 -7.37 4.88
C LYS A 144 -8.50 -7.15 5.03
N LYS A 145 -9.21 -8.07 5.70
CA LYS A 145 -10.65 -7.95 5.94
C LYS A 145 -10.96 -6.66 6.72
N LYS A 146 -10.27 -6.44 7.85
CA LYS A 146 -10.39 -5.19 8.63
C LYS A 146 -10.18 -3.95 7.76
N THR A 147 -9.10 -3.91 6.96
CA THR A 147 -8.84 -2.75 6.09
C THR A 147 -9.87 -2.52 4.98
N VAL A 148 -10.62 -3.55 4.56
CA VAL A 148 -11.71 -3.41 3.59
C VAL A 148 -12.95 -2.87 4.28
N ASP A 149 -13.26 -3.41 5.46
CA ASP A 149 -14.41 -2.96 6.27
C ASP A 149 -14.21 -1.49 6.69
N ASP A 150 -13.01 -1.10 7.15
CA ASP A 150 -12.66 0.29 7.46
C ASP A 150 -12.82 1.22 6.25
N LYS A 151 -12.44 0.74 5.05
CA LYS A 151 -12.60 1.53 3.82
C LYS A 151 -14.05 1.70 3.40
N LYS A 152 -14.90 0.71 3.66
CA LYS A 152 -16.34 0.81 3.41
C LYS A 152 -16.97 1.84 4.35
N LEU A 153 -16.65 1.77 5.64
CA LEU A 153 -17.10 2.76 6.62
C LEU A 153 -16.69 4.20 6.23
N ILE A 154 -15.42 4.41 5.86
CA ILE A 154 -14.96 5.72 5.39
C ILE A 154 -15.66 6.16 4.09
N ALA A 155 -16.01 5.23 3.21
CA ALA A 155 -16.72 5.55 1.97
C ALA A 155 -18.18 5.94 2.25
N GLU A 156 -18.84 5.27 3.18
CA GLU A 156 -20.19 5.56 3.65
C GLU A 156 -20.26 6.93 4.35
N GLU A 157 -19.32 7.23 5.24
CA GLU A 157 -19.20 8.56 5.88
C GLU A 157 -18.99 9.67 4.84
N LYS A 158 -18.13 9.43 3.84
CA LYS A 158 -17.92 10.40 2.75
C LYS A 158 -19.15 10.57 1.87
N ALA A 159 -19.94 9.52 1.66
CA ALA A 159 -21.19 9.62 0.91
C ALA A 159 -22.23 10.43 1.69
N ALA A 160 -22.39 10.16 2.99
CA ALA A 160 -23.27 10.90 3.88
C ALA A 160 -22.89 12.39 3.97
N LEU A 161 -21.59 12.70 4.10
CA LEU A 161 -21.10 14.08 4.12
C LEU A 161 -21.33 14.80 2.78
N LYS A 162 -21.20 14.09 1.64
CA LYS A 162 -21.50 14.69 0.33
C LYS A 162 -22.98 14.98 0.17
N ALA A 163 -23.86 14.11 0.68
CA ALA A 163 -25.30 14.31 0.66
C ALA A 163 -25.70 15.55 1.49
N SER A 164 -25.18 15.68 2.72
CA SER A 164 -25.47 16.85 3.56
C SER A 164 -24.98 18.17 2.95
N ILE A 165 -23.79 18.19 2.33
CA ILE A 165 -23.28 19.36 1.62
C ILE A 165 -24.16 19.72 0.41
N GLN A 166 -24.74 18.74 -0.29
CA GLN A 166 -25.64 19.01 -1.41
C GLN A 166 -26.97 19.58 -0.94
N GLU A 167 -27.52 19.07 0.15
CA GLU A 167 -28.74 19.59 0.79
C GLU A 167 -28.54 21.03 1.28
N GLU A 168 -27.44 21.33 1.97
CA GLU A 168 -27.11 22.70 2.39
C GLU A 168 -26.98 23.65 1.19
N LYS A 169 -26.40 23.20 0.08
CA LYS A 169 -26.29 23.99 -1.14
C LYS A 169 -27.65 24.25 -1.79
N GLN A 170 -28.58 23.30 -1.74
CA GLN A 170 -29.94 23.47 -2.24
C GLN A 170 -30.71 24.47 -1.36
N LEU A 171 -30.66 24.30 -0.04
CA LEU A 171 -31.28 25.22 0.93
C LEU A 171 -30.72 26.65 0.81
N ALA A 172 -29.41 26.79 0.59
CA ALA A 172 -28.79 28.09 0.36
C ALA A 172 -29.25 28.76 -0.95
N LYS A 173 -29.49 27.96 -2.01
CA LYS A 173 -30.06 28.46 -3.28
C LYS A 173 -31.51 28.92 -3.08
N GLU A 174 -32.32 28.17 -2.34
CA GLU A 174 -33.71 28.53 -2.03
C GLU A 174 -33.83 29.77 -1.14
N ARG A 175 -32.95 29.92 -0.14
CA ARG A 175 -32.90 31.14 0.68
C ARG A 175 -32.53 32.36 -0.15
N LYS A 176 -31.61 32.22 -1.11
CA LYS A 176 -31.22 33.31 -2.02
C LYS A 176 -32.32 33.68 -3.02
N SER A 177 -33.14 32.74 -3.47
CA SER A 177 -34.29 33.07 -4.34
C SER A 177 -35.42 33.74 -3.56
N LYS A 178 -35.68 33.33 -2.31
CA LYS A 178 -36.67 33.98 -1.43
C LYS A 178 -36.31 35.43 -1.09
N VAL A 179 -35.04 35.74 -0.85
CA VAL A 179 -34.58 37.11 -0.57
C VAL A 179 -34.71 38.04 -1.79
N LYS A 180 -34.62 37.51 -3.02
CA LYS A 180 -34.82 38.30 -4.26
C LYS A 180 -36.29 38.66 -4.53
N ASN A 181 -37.25 38.01 -3.87
CA ASN A 181 -38.68 38.25 -4.04
C ASN A 181 -39.30 39.23 -3.02
N TYR A 182 -38.51 39.80 -2.11
CA TYR A 182 -38.98 40.94 -1.32
C TYR A 182 -38.80 42.22 -2.14
N GLU A 183 -39.89 42.70 -2.73
CA GLU A 183 -39.96 44.04 -3.31
C GLU A 183 -39.56 45.06 -2.25
N LYS A 184 -38.58 45.91 -2.60
CA LYS A 184 -38.20 47.05 -1.75
C LYS A 184 -39.46 47.89 -1.47
N PRO A 185 -39.78 48.23 -0.20
CA PRO A 185 -40.85 49.17 0.06
C PRO A 185 -40.50 50.48 -0.64
N LYS A 186 -41.37 50.93 -1.54
CA LYS A 186 -41.24 52.25 -2.18
C LYS A 186 -41.44 53.29 -1.09
N VAL A 187 -40.35 53.79 -0.54
CA VAL A 187 -40.37 54.98 0.32
C VAL A 187 -40.79 56.15 -0.58
N PRO A 188 -41.91 56.83 -0.31
CA PRO A 188 -42.31 57.99 -1.10
C PRO A 188 -41.30 59.12 -0.84
N VAL A 189 -40.50 59.43 -1.85
CA VAL A 189 -39.61 60.59 -1.85
C VAL A 189 -40.45 61.79 -2.26
N GLY A 190 -40.74 62.70 -1.32
CA GLY A 190 -41.24 64.03 -1.69
C GLY A 190 -42.08 64.73 -0.65
N GLU A 191 -41.46 65.24 0.43
CA GLU A 191 -41.85 66.53 0.96
C GLU A 191 -40.60 67.40 1.08
N LYS A 192 -40.64 68.51 0.35
CA LYS A 192 -39.56 69.50 0.27
C LYS A 192 -39.46 70.18 1.64
N PHE A 193 -38.31 70.05 2.28
CA PHE A 193 -37.93 70.86 3.42
C PHE A 193 -37.77 72.30 2.93
N THR A 194 -38.83 73.10 3.02
CA THR A 194 -38.75 74.55 2.81
C THR A 194 -38.12 75.17 4.03
N GLY A 195 -37.04 75.91 3.79
CA GLY A 195 -36.15 76.45 4.81
C GLY A 195 -36.84 77.28 5.88
N LEU A 196 -36.35 77.08 7.10
CA LEU A 196 -36.44 78.03 8.19
C LEU A 196 -35.64 79.28 7.75
N LYS A 197 -36.35 80.37 7.47
CA LYS A 197 -35.79 81.73 7.49
C LYS A 197 -36.38 82.41 8.72
N ASP A 198 -35.47 83.01 9.46
CA ASP A 198 -35.58 83.89 10.65
C ASP A 198 -36.96 84.48 10.97
#